data_AF-A0AAU9IBC4-F1
#
_entry.id   AF-A0AAU9IBC4-F1
#
_cell.length_a   1.000
_cell.length_b   1.000
_cell.length_c   1.000
_cell.angle_alpha   90.00
_cell.angle_beta   90.00
_cell.angle_gamma   90.00
#
_symmetry.space_group_name_H-M   'P 1'
#
loop_
_entity.id
_entity.type
_entity.pdbx_description
1 polymer ?
#
loop_
_entity_poly.entity_id
_entity_poly.type
_entity_poly.pdbx_seq_one_letter_code
_entity_poly.pdbx_strand_id
1 'polypeptide(L)'
;MSEFKAEVQLLLLLGIGVFALCACAMIPFGYLAIKYESNLWNNLRKKVYDRYPDLKQLLLERIKNTHLQPEILLNDKNLTKKTFYFKNYWKYIWRISVCALIVILFSVINITYLYEKCTEYLTYRPEVMKELIYEQILQNSLVIWTMNSQFELWGWPWITLAYKFQNEYPFKNSLTQYQEIMPKLSHSKLVLRNSKYLSILSNKFRTIFYEHANSTDDYFKYGAYSAQEIAKLDSDLFAHSDEKALDLLTWIWYITMLSNSYDGLIDETDQYSQSVIENQLANIVGTFIVFALCCVLIYFSLYFVFFKKEKLYLQRIKSMTKILPP
;
A
#
# COMPACT_ATOMS: atom_id res chain seq x y z
N MET A 1 4.29 11.86 8.67
CA MET A 1 2.98 11.51 8.05
C MET A 1 2.66 12.35 6.81
N SER A 2 2.92 13.66 6.81
CA SER A 2 2.78 14.52 5.61
C SER A 2 3.74 14.14 4.49
N GLU A 3 5.01 13.89 4.80
CA GLU A 3 6.03 13.50 3.83
C GLU A 3 5.74 12.13 3.19
N PHE A 4 5.37 11.13 4.00
CA PHE A 4 4.93 9.83 3.50
C PHE A 4 3.71 9.90 2.57
N LYS A 5 2.71 10.73 2.91
CA LYS A 5 1.58 10.99 2.02
C LYS A 5 2.04 11.62 0.70
N ALA A 6 3.01 12.53 0.76
CA ALA A 6 3.58 13.16 -0.43
C ALA A 6 4.30 12.14 -1.31
N GLU A 7 5.12 11.25 -0.75
CA GLU A 7 5.84 10.21 -1.51
C GLU A 7 4.91 9.22 -2.21
N VAL A 8 3.88 8.73 -1.50
CA VAL A 8 2.88 7.82 -2.09
C VAL A 8 2.06 8.55 -3.16
N GLN A 9 1.69 9.81 -2.92
CA GLN A 9 1.03 10.64 -3.93
C GLN A 9 1.92 10.83 -5.16
N LEU A 10 3.23 11.06 -4.97
CA LEU A 10 4.20 11.22 -6.04
C LEU A 10 4.30 9.95 -6.88
N LEU A 11 4.38 8.77 -6.26
CA LEU A 11 4.38 7.47 -6.93
C LEU A 11 3.09 7.23 -7.75
N LEU A 12 1.93 7.53 -7.19
CA LEU A 12 0.65 7.45 -7.92
C LEU A 12 0.61 8.41 -9.10
N LEU A 13 1.08 9.64 -8.92
CA LEU A 13 1.14 10.66 -9.95
C LEU A 13 2.11 10.26 -11.09
N LEU A 14 3.21 9.61 -10.73
CA LEU A 14 4.18 9.03 -11.68
C LEU A 14 3.54 7.90 -12.49
N GLY A 15 2.76 7.02 -11.83
CA GLY A 15 2.03 5.93 -12.50
C GLY A 15 0.97 6.44 -13.48
N ILE A 16 0.20 7.45 -13.07
CA ILE A 16 -0.76 8.13 -13.93
C ILE A 16 -0.03 8.86 -15.07
N GLY A 17 1.12 9.47 -14.80
CA GLY A 17 1.94 10.17 -15.79
C GLY A 17 2.47 9.25 -16.89
N VAL A 18 2.98 8.07 -16.53
CA VAL A 18 3.42 7.05 -17.50
C VAL A 18 2.24 6.57 -18.34
N PHE A 19 1.09 6.32 -17.73
CA PHE A 19 -0.12 5.95 -18.46
C PHE A 19 -0.60 7.05 -19.42
N ALA A 20 -0.59 8.31 -18.97
CA ALA A 20 -0.96 9.46 -19.77
C ALA A 20 -0.02 9.63 -20.97
N LEU A 21 1.29 9.46 -20.79
CA LEU A 21 2.26 9.45 -21.88
C LEU A 21 1.98 8.34 -22.91
N CYS A 22 1.69 7.13 -22.45
CA CYS A 22 1.30 6.03 -23.32
C CYS A 22 0.01 6.33 -24.08
N ALA A 23 -1.01 6.89 -23.43
CA ALA A 23 -2.27 7.26 -24.06
C ALA A 23 -2.08 8.40 -25.09
N CYS A 24 -1.31 9.43 -24.74
CA CYS A 24 -0.95 10.54 -25.62
C CYS A 24 -0.18 10.09 -26.86
N ALA A 25 0.65 9.04 -26.77
CA ALA A 25 1.31 8.47 -27.95
C ALA A 25 0.33 7.67 -28.84
N MET A 26 -0.66 6.99 -28.24
CA MET A 26 -1.57 6.10 -28.97
C MET A 26 -2.71 6.78 -29.70
N ILE A 27 -3.33 7.79 -29.09
CA ILE A 27 -4.46 8.52 -29.68
C ILE A 27 -4.11 9.09 -31.07
N PRO A 28 -3.01 9.84 -31.25
CA PRO A 28 -2.63 10.35 -32.57
C PRO A 28 -2.24 9.23 -33.54
N PHE A 29 -1.59 8.16 -33.06
CA PHE A 29 -1.22 7.03 -33.91
C PHE A 29 -2.46 6.29 -34.45
N GLY A 30 -3.46 6.03 -33.60
CA GLY A 30 -4.73 5.44 -34.00
C GLY A 30 -5.50 6.33 -34.98
N TYR A 31 -5.51 7.64 -34.75
CA TYR A 31 -6.12 8.60 -35.68
C TYR A 31 -5.44 8.60 -37.06
N LEU A 32 -4.10 8.63 -37.08
CA LEU A 32 -3.33 8.60 -38.32
C LEU A 32 -3.54 7.29 -39.09
N ALA A 33 -3.59 6.15 -38.40
CA ALA A 33 -3.86 4.85 -39.01
C ALA A 33 -5.25 4.82 -39.68
N ILE A 34 -6.30 5.28 -38.98
CA ILE A 34 -7.66 5.36 -39.53
C ILE A 34 -7.72 6.28 -40.76
N LYS A 35 -7.03 7.43 -40.71
CA LYS A 35 -6.96 8.38 -41.83
C LYS A 35 -6.26 7.76 -43.04
N TYR A 36 -5.14 7.06 -42.81
CA TYR A 36 -4.38 6.41 -43.87
C TYR A 36 -5.16 5.26 -44.53
N GLU A 37 -5.83 4.41 -43.73
CA GLU A 37 -6.70 3.35 -44.25
C GLU A 37 -7.87 3.91 -45.06
N SER A 38 -8.52 4.97 -44.56
CA SER A 38 -9.62 5.63 -45.27
C SER A 38 -9.15 6.22 -46.60
N ASN A 39 -7.97 6.85 -46.63
CA ASN A 39 -7.37 7.36 -47.86
C ASN A 39 -7.03 6.24 -48.86
N LEU A 40 -6.44 5.14 -48.40
CA LEU A 40 -6.14 3.98 -49.24
C LEU A 40 -7.41 3.38 -49.86
N TRP A 41 -8.47 3.22 -49.07
CA TRP A 41 -9.76 2.72 -49.55
C TRP A 41 -10.43 3.67 -50.54
N ASN A 42 -10.41 4.98 -50.26
CA ASN A 42 -10.96 5.97 -51.18
C ASN A 42 -10.15 6.03 -52.49
N ASN A 43 -8.82 5.87 -52.44
CA ASN A 43 -7.98 5.80 -53.64
C ASN A 43 -8.22 4.53 -54.45
N LEU A 44 -8.30 3.36 -53.80
CA LEU A 44 -8.66 2.10 -54.46
C LEU A 44 -10.03 2.23 -55.14
N ARG A 45 -11.02 2.76 -54.42
CA ARG A 45 -12.37 2.96 -54.95
C ARG A 45 -12.37 3.92 -56.13
N LYS A 46 -11.66 5.04 -56.04
CA LYS A 46 -11.51 5.98 -57.15
C LYS A 46 -10.94 5.29 -58.39
N LYS A 47 -9.83 4.55 -58.26
CA LYS A 47 -9.25 3.79 -59.37
C LYS A 47 -10.23 2.77 -59.98
N VAL A 48 -10.97 2.04 -59.14
CA VAL A 48 -11.95 1.05 -59.60
C VAL A 48 -13.12 1.73 -60.31
N TYR A 49 -13.63 2.86 -59.80
CA TYR A 49 -14.71 3.62 -60.43
C TYR A 49 -14.27 4.24 -61.76
N ASP A 50 -13.08 4.82 -61.82
CA ASP A 50 -12.55 5.45 -63.03
C ASP A 50 -12.35 4.40 -64.15
N ARG A 51 -11.97 3.17 -63.79
CA ARG A 51 -11.74 2.04 -64.73
C ARG A 51 -12.97 1.14 -64.97
N TYR A 52 -14.02 1.27 -64.16
CA TYR A 52 -15.25 0.48 -64.30
C TYR A 52 -15.88 0.57 -65.70
N PRO A 53 -16.02 1.76 -66.34
CA PRO A 53 -16.59 1.84 -67.69
C PRO A 53 -15.74 1.10 -68.73
N ASP A 54 -14.40 1.21 -68.67
CA ASP A 54 -13.49 0.52 -69.60
C ASP A 54 -13.57 -1.00 -69.46
N LEU A 55 -13.56 -1.50 -68.21
CA LEU A 55 -13.70 -2.93 -67.92
C LEU A 55 -15.08 -3.48 -68.32
N LYS A 56 -16.13 -2.68 -68.07
CA LYS A 56 -17.51 -3.00 -68.49
C LYS A 56 -17.60 -3.07 -70.01
N GLN A 57 -16.99 -2.13 -70.75
CA GLN A 57 -16.93 -2.14 -72.21
C GLN A 57 -16.17 -3.35 -72.75
N LEU A 58 -14.98 -3.66 -72.23
CA LEU A 58 -14.20 -4.84 -72.64
C LEU A 58 -14.96 -6.15 -72.40
N LEU A 59 -15.68 -6.28 -71.27
CA LEU A 59 -16.51 -7.44 -71.00
C LEU A 59 -17.72 -7.52 -71.92
N LEU A 60 -18.39 -6.38 -72.19
CA LEU A 60 -19.51 -6.32 -73.12
C LEU A 60 -19.08 -6.65 -74.56
N GLU A 61 -17.92 -6.16 -75.01
CA GLU A 61 -17.33 -6.52 -76.30
C GLU A 61 -17.01 -8.01 -76.39
N ARG A 62 -16.43 -8.58 -75.33
CA ARG A 62 -16.14 -10.02 -75.29
C ARG A 62 -17.41 -10.86 -75.33
N ILE A 63 -18.45 -10.46 -74.59
CA ILE A 63 -19.75 -11.13 -74.59
C ILE A 63 -20.43 -11.00 -75.97
N LYS A 64 -20.39 -9.80 -76.58
CA LYS A 64 -20.90 -9.54 -77.93
C LYS A 64 -20.22 -10.44 -78.96
N ASN A 65 -18.90 -10.57 -78.90
CA ASN A 65 -18.11 -11.39 -79.81
C ASN A 65 -18.32 -12.91 -79.61
N THR A 66 -18.65 -13.33 -78.39
CA THR A 66 -18.82 -14.76 -78.06
C THR A 66 -20.27 -15.24 -78.26
N HIS A 67 -21.26 -14.35 -78.08
CA HIS A 67 -22.68 -14.72 -78.06
C HIS A 67 -23.55 -14.08 -79.16
N LEU A 68 -23.02 -13.24 -80.04
CA LEU A 68 -23.74 -12.65 -81.20
C LEU A 68 -25.11 -12.05 -80.84
N GLN A 69 -25.25 -11.47 -79.65
CA GLN A 69 -26.51 -10.84 -79.20
C GLN A 69 -26.55 -9.33 -79.51
N PRO A 70 -27.73 -8.75 -79.79
CA PRO A 70 -27.90 -7.31 -80.00
C PRO A 70 -27.70 -6.52 -78.70
N GLU A 71 -27.41 -5.22 -78.86
CA GLU A 71 -26.93 -4.32 -77.80
C GLU A 71 -27.84 -4.27 -76.57
N ILE A 72 -27.29 -4.69 -75.43
CA ILE A 72 -27.93 -4.57 -74.12
C ILE A 72 -27.67 -3.14 -73.61
N LEU A 73 -28.66 -2.25 -73.72
CA LEU A 73 -28.64 -0.92 -73.11
C LEU A 73 -28.79 -1.03 -71.59
N LEU A 74 -27.67 -1.19 -70.89
CA LEU A 74 -27.61 -1.14 -69.42
C LEU A 74 -27.76 0.31 -68.96
N ASN A 75 -28.88 0.61 -68.31
CA ASN A 75 -29.18 1.91 -67.72
C ASN A 75 -28.25 2.17 -66.52
N ASP A 76 -27.30 3.11 -66.66
CA ASP A 76 -26.34 3.49 -65.61
C ASP A 76 -27.00 4.32 -64.52
N LYS A 77 -27.85 3.69 -63.70
CA LYS A 77 -28.41 4.34 -62.52
C LYS A 77 -27.50 4.17 -61.30
N ASN A 78 -26.83 5.29 -60.98
CA ASN A 78 -26.41 5.73 -59.65
C ASN A 78 -25.25 4.99 -58.97
N LEU A 79 -24.06 5.07 -59.56
CA LEU A 79 -22.79 4.90 -58.85
C LEU A 79 -22.48 6.19 -58.05
N THR A 80 -23.06 6.35 -56.86
CA THR A 80 -22.85 7.54 -56.02
C THR A 80 -21.43 7.62 -55.45
N LYS A 81 -20.74 8.75 -55.67
CA LYS A 81 -19.39 9.12 -55.13
C LYS A 81 -19.41 9.41 -53.63
N LYS A 82 -20.00 8.55 -52.80
CA LYS A 82 -19.99 8.76 -51.34
C LYS A 82 -18.62 8.36 -50.79
N THR A 83 -17.92 9.27 -50.13
CA THR A 83 -16.64 9.00 -49.46
C THR A 83 -16.82 7.92 -48.40
N PHE A 84 -15.92 6.93 -48.38
CA PHE A 84 -15.94 5.87 -47.39
C PHE A 84 -15.10 6.29 -46.19
N TYR A 85 -15.70 6.22 -45.00
CA TYR A 85 -15.00 6.42 -43.73
C TYR A 85 -14.83 5.06 -43.07
N PHE A 86 -13.58 4.66 -42.81
CA PHE A 86 -13.29 3.38 -42.18
C PHE A 86 -13.67 3.42 -40.70
N LYS A 87 -14.80 2.80 -40.32
CA LYS A 87 -15.37 2.83 -38.95
C LYS A 87 -14.81 1.73 -38.03
N ASN A 88 -13.49 1.56 -37.95
CA ASN A 88 -12.87 0.57 -37.05
C ASN A 88 -12.20 1.18 -35.80
N TYR A 89 -12.54 2.43 -35.44
CA TYR A 89 -12.01 3.12 -34.26
C TYR A 89 -12.24 2.35 -32.95
N TRP A 90 -13.31 1.56 -32.85
CA TRP A 90 -13.61 0.71 -31.70
C TRP A 90 -12.49 -0.25 -31.34
N LYS A 91 -11.72 -0.76 -32.32
CA LYS A 91 -10.59 -1.67 -32.07
C LYS A 91 -9.47 -0.97 -31.29
N TYR A 92 -9.29 0.32 -31.48
CA TYR A 92 -8.29 1.12 -30.77
C TYR A 92 -8.78 1.55 -29.39
N ILE A 93 -10.05 1.99 -29.31
CA ILE A 93 -10.69 2.38 -28.05
C ILE A 93 -10.67 1.21 -27.06
N TRP A 94 -11.11 0.02 -27.48
CA TRP A 94 -11.13 -1.16 -26.60
C TRP A 94 -9.77 -1.47 -25.96
N ARG A 95 -8.66 -1.35 -26.72
CA ARG A 95 -7.32 -1.65 -26.20
C ARG A 95 -6.86 -0.62 -25.18
N ILE A 96 -7.13 0.66 -25.45
CA ILE A 96 -6.88 1.76 -24.50
C ILE A 96 -7.73 1.55 -23.24
N SER A 97 -9.00 1.15 -23.38
CA SER A 97 -9.88 0.85 -22.24
C SER A 97 -9.38 -0.32 -21.40
N VAL A 98 -8.82 -1.38 -22.02
CA VAL A 98 -8.21 -2.50 -21.27
C VAL A 98 -7.02 -2.03 -20.45
N CYS A 99 -6.12 -1.24 -21.04
CA CYS A 99 -4.99 -0.68 -20.30
C CYS A 99 -5.45 0.25 -19.17
N ALA A 100 -6.47 1.09 -19.42
CA ALA A 100 -7.05 1.96 -18.39
C ALA A 100 -7.63 1.16 -17.22
N LEU A 101 -8.37 0.09 -17.52
CA LEU A 101 -8.98 -0.78 -16.51
C LEU A 101 -7.92 -1.44 -15.62
N ILE A 102 -6.82 -1.91 -16.22
CA ILE A 102 -5.69 -2.49 -15.47
C ILE A 102 -5.07 -1.47 -14.52
N VAL A 103 -4.87 -0.23 -14.96
CA VAL A 103 -4.34 0.86 -14.10
C VAL A 103 -5.32 1.20 -12.98
N ILE A 104 -6.62 1.27 -13.26
CA ILE A 104 -7.64 1.52 -12.23
C ILE A 104 -7.61 0.41 -11.18
N LEU A 105 -7.61 -0.86 -11.60
CA LEU A 105 -7.55 -2.00 -10.67
C LEU A 105 -6.28 -1.97 -9.81
N PHE A 106 -5.13 -1.65 -10.41
CA PHE A 106 -3.88 -1.52 -9.69
C PHE A 106 -3.93 -0.39 -8.66
N SER A 107 -4.43 0.78 -9.05
CA SER A 107 -4.57 1.93 -8.13
C SER A 107 -5.48 1.59 -6.96
N VAL A 108 -6.59 0.89 -7.19
CA VAL A 108 -7.49 0.44 -6.13
C VAL A 108 -6.76 -0.50 -5.16
N ILE A 109 -6.06 -1.52 -5.67
CA ILE A 109 -5.31 -2.48 -4.83
C ILE A 109 -4.22 -1.77 -4.00
N ASN A 110 -3.49 -0.82 -4.59
CA ASN A 110 -2.47 -0.07 -3.85
C ASN A 110 -3.08 0.76 -2.73
N ILE A 111 -4.20 1.43 -2.98
CA ILE A 111 -4.86 2.28 -1.99
C ILE A 111 -5.45 1.42 -0.86
N THR A 112 -6.18 0.35 -1.19
CA THR A 112 -6.92 -0.43 -0.19
C THR A 112 -6.05 -1.39 0.60
N TYR A 113 -4.97 -1.92 0.02
CA TYR A 113 -4.15 -2.91 0.72
C TYR A 113 -2.84 -2.31 1.23
N LEU A 114 -2.05 -1.73 0.32
CA LEU A 114 -0.68 -1.35 0.64
C LEU A 114 -0.60 -0.03 1.42
N TYR A 115 -1.35 0.98 0.97
CA TYR A 115 -1.38 2.27 1.64
C TYR A 115 -2.06 2.16 3.01
N GLU A 116 -3.22 1.49 3.09
CA GLU A 116 -3.94 1.30 4.36
C GLU A 116 -3.05 0.63 5.41
N LYS A 117 -2.41 -0.51 5.08
CA LYS A 117 -1.49 -1.18 6.01
C LYS A 117 -0.31 -0.32 6.45
N CYS A 118 0.29 0.43 5.54
CA CYS A 118 1.41 1.29 5.91
C CYS A 118 0.95 2.44 6.82
N THR A 119 -0.24 3.00 6.59
CA THR A 119 -0.82 4.02 7.47
C THR A 119 -1.20 3.47 8.85
N GLU A 120 -1.69 2.22 8.91
CA GLU A 120 -1.94 1.52 10.17
C GLU A 120 -0.64 1.39 10.98
N TYR A 121 0.45 0.89 10.37
CA TYR A 121 1.73 0.75 11.07
C TYR A 121 2.33 2.09 11.54
N LEU A 122 2.20 3.14 10.72
CA LEU A 122 2.62 4.50 11.10
C LEU A 122 1.78 5.07 12.26
N THR A 123 0.53 4.64 12.41
CA THR A 123 -0.35 5.04 13.51
C THR A 123 -0.08 4.21 14.77
N TYR A 124 0.14 2.90 14.61
CA TYR A 124 0.35 1.98 15.73
C TYR A 124 1.71 2.18 16.40
N ARG A 125 2.78 2.50 15.66
CA ARG A 125 4.12 2.70 16.24
C ARG A 125 4.14 3.73 17.38
N PRO A 126 3.67 4.98 17.21
CA PRO A 126 3.69 5.95 18.30
C PRO A 126 2.75 5.56 19.44
N GLU A 127 1.63 4.89 19.16
CA GLU A 127 0.70 4.41 20.20
C GLU A 127 1.36 3.36 21.08
N VAL A 128 2.00 2.34 20.50
CA VAL A 128 2.69 1.29 21.26
C VAL A 128 3.89 1.85 22.03
N MET A 129 4.71 2.69 21.40
CA MET A 129 5.85 3.32 22.07
C MET A 129 5.40 4.17 23.26
N LYS A 130 4.34 4.96 23.07
CA LYS A 130 3.76 5.76 24.15
C LYS A 130 3.29 4.87 25.30
N GLU A 131 2.59 3.78 25.02
CA GLU A 131 2.11 2.88 26.08
C GLU A 131 3.25 2.17 26.82
N LEU A 132 4.31 1.73 26.13
CA LEU A 132 5.48 1.12 26.79
C LEU A 132 6.20 2.11 27.72
N ILE A 133 6.42 3.34 27.24
CA ILE A 133 7.02 4.41 28.04
C ILE A 133 6.09 4.78 29.22
N TYR A 134 4.79 4.87 28.97
CA TYR A 134 3.80 5.19 30.00
C TYR A 134 3.74 4.12 31.09
N GLU A 135 3.75 2.84 30.71
CA GLU A 135 3.86 1.70 31.64
C GLU A 135 5.13 1.81 32.50
N GLN A 136 6.28 2.10 31.90
CA GLN A 136 7.53 2.26 32.64
C GLN A 136 7.46 3.44 33.63
N ILE A 137 6.89 4.58 33.22
CA ILE A 137 6.69 5.74 34.10
C ILE A 137 5.75 5.39 35.26
N LEU A 138 4.65 4.69 34.98
CA LEU A 138 3.70 4.27 36.01
C LEU A 138 4.33 3.29 36.99
N GLN A 139 5.14 2.35 36.51
CA GLN A 139 5.87 1.40 37.35
C GLN A 139 6.91 2.11 38.23
N ASN A 140 7.69 3.04 37.68
CA ASN A 140 8.62 3.83 38.47
C ASN A 140 7.90 4.67 39.53
N SER A 141 6.74 5.24 39.16
CA SER A 141 5.91 5.99 40.09
C SER A 141 5.36 5.10 41.20
N LEU A 142 4.88 3.90 40.87
CA LEU A 142 4.42 2.90 41.84
C LEU A 142 5.49 2.67 42.91
N VAL A 143 6.72 2.48 42.48
CA VAL A 143 7.85 2.16 43.36
C VAL A 143 8.15 3.31 44.32
N ILE A 144 8.19 4.53 43.79
CA ILE A 144 8.40 5.74 44.58
C ILE A 144 7.34 5.88 45.68
N TRP A 145 6.06 5.66 45.35
CA TRP A 145 4.97 5.82 46.30
C TRP A 145 4.91 4.69 47.33
N THR A 146 5.17 3.45 46.91
CA THR A 146 5.30 2.31 47.83
C THR A 146 6.45 2.53 48.82
N MET A 147 7.63 2.97 48.36
CA MET A 147 8.76 3.28 49.24
C MET A 147 8.44 4.42 50.22
N ASN A 148 7.82 5.51 49.75
CA ASN A 148 7.44 6.61 50.63
C ASN A 148 6.43 6.14 51.70
N SER A 149 5.43 5.34 51.32
CA SER A 149 4.46 4.75 52.26
C SER A 149 5.17 3.89 53.32
N GLN A 150 6.11 3.05 52.89
CA GLN A 150 6.83 2.17 53.81
C GLN A 150 7.73 2.94 54.78
N PHE A 151 8.43 3.98 54.32
CA PHE A 151 9.23 4.82 55.21
C PHE A 151 8.37 5.62 56.18
N GLU A 152 7.15 6.02 55.81
CA GLU A 152 6.20 6.61 56.75
C GLU A 152 5.78 5.60 57.83
N LEU A 153 5.48 4.35 57.45
CA LEU A 153 5.11 3.27 58.39
C LEU A 153 6.24 2.91 59.37
N TRP A 154 7.50 2.87 58.90
CA TRP A 154 8.68 2.63 59.75
C TRP A 154 9.04 3.81 60.67
N GLY A 155 8.32 4.93 60.58
CA GLY A 155 8.61 6.12 61.35
C GLY A 155 9.85 6.87 60.88
N TRP A 156 10.23 6.71 59.59
CA TRP A 156 11.34 7.41 58.93
C TRP A 156 10.88 8.44 57.88
N PRO A 157 9.96 9.37 58.23
CA PRO A 157 9.38 10.30 57.25
C PRO A 157 10.42 11.25 56.66
N TRP A 158 11.58 11.45 57.29
CA TRP A 158 12.64 12.33 56.80
C TRP A 158 13.27 11.89 55.47
N ILE A 159 13.07 10.63 55.08
CA ILE A 159 13.59 10.06 53.82
C ILE A 159 12.65 10.34 52.64
N THR A 160 11.37 10.61 52.91
CA THR A 160 10.31 10.72 51.89
C THR A 160 10.43 11.98 51.05
N LEU A 161 9.84 11.95 49.85
CA LEU A 161 9.75 13.12 48.98
C LEU A 161 8.99 14.28 49.62
N ALA A 162 7.92 13.98 50.36
CA ALA A 162 7.11 14.99 51.06
C ALA A 162 7.94 15.78 52.08
N TYR A 163 8.84 15.10 52.80
CA TYR A 163 9.73 15.77 53.75
C TYR A 163 10.87 16.54 53.08
N LYS A 164 11.41 16.05 51.96
CA LYS A 164 12.49 16.75 51.23
C LYS A 164 12.02 18.01 50.51
N PHE A 165 10.76 18.03 50.06
CA PHE A 165 10.19 19.11 49.24
C PHE A 165 9.02 19.83 49.93
N GLN A 166 9.06 19.99 51.26
CA GLN A 166 7.95 20.48 52.09
C GLN A 166 7.22 21.72 51.55
N ASN A 167 7.93 22.67 50.93
CA ASN A 167 7.36 23.92 50.45
C ASN A 167 6.81 23.85 49.01
N GLU A 168 7.18 22.84 48.24
CA GLU A 168 6.85 22.71 46.81
C GLU A 168 6.15 21.38 46.48
N TYR A 169 5.87 20.55 47.50
CA TYR A 169 5.33 19.21 47.31
C TYR A 169 3.89 19.28 46.78
N PRO A 170 3.65 18.96 45.49
CA PRO A 170 2.36 19.18 44.86
C PRO A 170 1.41 17.98 45.00
N PHE A 171 1.88 16.90 45.64
CA PHE A 171 1.17 15.63 45.72
C PHE A 171 0.43 15.50 47.05
N LYS A 172 -0.62 14.67 47.07
CA LYS A 172 -1.33 14.31 48.31
C LYS A 172 -0.47 13.36 49.17
N ASN A 173 -1.09 12.58 50.04
CA ASN A 173 -0.46 11.47 50.74
C ASN A 173 0.05 10.40 49.73
N SER A 174 1.23 9.85 50.01
CA SER A 174 1.87 8.70 49.34
C SER A 174 0.89 7.56 49.07
N LEU A 175 0.07 7.18 50.05
CA LEU A 175 -0.92 6.10 49.91
C LEU A 175 -2.03 6.44 48.89
N THR A 176 -2.48 7.69 48.86
CA THR A 176 -3.49 8.15 47.89
C THR A 176 -2.92 8.18 46.47
N GLN A 177 -1.66 8.59 46.31
CA GLN A 177 -0.99 8.57 45.01
C GLN A 177 -0.80 7.14 44.49
N TYR A 178 -0.42 6.22 45.38
CA TYR A 178 -0.37 4.78 45.09
C TYR A 178 -1.72 4.26 44.56
N GLN A 179 -2.82 4.55 45.26
CA GLN A 179 -4.19 4.15 44.87
C GLN A 179 -4.62 4.75 43.52
N GLU A 180 -4.15 5.94 43.16
CA GLU A 180 -4.44 6.59 41.87
C GLU A 180 -3.66 5.95 40.69
N ILE A 181 -2.53 5.29 40.95
CA ILE A 181 -1.67 4.68 39.92
C ILE A 181 -2.11 3.26 39.57
N MET A 182 -2.56 2.48 40.55
CA MET A 182 -3.01 1.10 40.33
C MET A 182 -4.05 0.88 39.23
N PRO A 183 -5.13 1.67 39.14
CA PRO A 183 -6.08 1.51 38.04
C PRO A 183 -5.48 1.91 36.68
N LYS A 184 -4.58 2.90 36.63
CA LYS A 184 -3.93 3.35 35.38
C LYS A 184 -3.04 2.25 34.81
N LEU A 185 -2.24 1.62 35.67
CA LEU A 185 -1.35 0.50 35.37
C LEU A 185 -2.09 -0.77 34.95
N SER A 186 -3.39 -0.86 35.21
CA SER A 186 -4.25 -1.97 34.75
C SER A 186 -4.92 -1.64 33.41
N HIS A 187 -5.12 -0.36 33.11
CA HIS A 187 -5.75 0.10 31.87
C HIS A 187 -4.78 0.12 30.68
N SER A 188 -3.54 0.59 30.88
CA SER A 188 -2.49 0.60 29.85
C SER A 188 -2.20 -0.78 29.25
N LYS A 189 -2.35 -1.84 30.04
CA LYS A 189 -2.23 -3.25 29.62
C LYS A 189 -3.20 -3.69 28.53
N LEU A 190 -4.37 -3.05 28.42
CA LEU A 190 -5.36 -3.41 27.42
C LEU A 190 -4.89 -3.09 25.99
N VAL A 191 -4.02 -2.09 25.85
CA VAL A 191 -3.47 -1.70 24.53
C VAL A 191 -2.46 -2.74 24.05
N LEU A 192 -1.57 -3.23 24.91
CA LEU A 192 -0.56 -4.23 24.56
C LEU A 192 -1.13 -5.63 24.25
N ARG A 193 -2.39 -5.89 24.63
CA ARG A 193 -3.14 -7.12 24.33
C ARG A 193 -3.92 -7.06 23.02
N ASN A 194 -4.09 -5.88 22.43
CA ASN A 194 -4.90 -5.75 21.24
C ASN A 194 -4.14 -6.27 20.00
N SER A 195 -4.78 -7.19 19.27
CA SER A 195 -4.25 -7.87 18.09
C SER A 195 -3.68 -6.95 17.01
N LYS A 196 -4.19 -5.71 16.91
CA LYS A 196 -3.71 -4.71 15.96
C LYS A 196 -2.28 -4.27 16.27
N TYR A 197 -1.97 -4.01 17.54
CA TYR A 197 -0.64 -3.60 18.00
C TYR A 197 0.35 -4.76 18.01
N LEU A 198 -0.12 -5.99 18.24
CA LEU A 198 0.71 -7.19 18.13
C LEU A 198 1.33 -7.37 16.74
N SER A 199 0.77 -6.76 15.69
CA SER A 199 1.30 -6.87 14.32
C SER A 199 2.60 -6.08 14.09
N ILE A 200 2.89 -5.07 14.91
CA ILE A 200 4.12 -4.26 14.84
C ILE A 200 5.15 -4.65 15.91
N LEU A 201 4.82 -5.64 16.74
CA LEU A 201 5.70 -6.17 17.78
C LEU A 201 6.44 -7.40 17.27
N SER A 202 7.73 -7.51 17.61
CA SER A 202 8.56 -8.64 17.19
C SER A 202 8.18 -9.92 17.95
N ASN A 203 8.50 -11.08 17.38
CA ASN A 203 8.37 -12.34 18.12
C ASN A 203 9.24 -12.34 19.38
N LYS A 204 10.41 -11.70 19.34
CA LYS A 204 11.29 -11.52 20.49
C LYS A 204 10.62 -10.69 21.59
N PHE A 205 9.93 -9.60 21.24
CA PHE A 205 9.10 -8.85 22.19
C PHE A 205 8.07 -9.78 22.85
N ARG A 206 7.34 -10.57 22.06
CA ARG A 206 6.30 -11.47 22.59
C ARG A 206 6.88 -12.49 23.56
N THR A 207 8.04 -13.08 23.23
CA THR A 207 8.69 -14.05 24.11
C THR A 207 9.12 -13.40 25.42
N ILE A 208 9.81 -12.25 25.38
CA ILE A 208 10.27 -11.55 26.59
C ILE A 208 9.08 -11.07 27.45
N PHE A 209 8.03 -10.57 26.81
CA PHE A 209 6.89 -9.97 27.51
C PHE A 209 5.90 -11.01 28.06
N TYR A 210 5.59 -12.07 27.29
CA TYR A 210 4.53 -13.03 27.62
C TYR A 210 5.00 -14.44 28.02
N GLU A 211 6.17 -14.89 27.58
CA GLU A 211 6.54 -16.32 27.67
C GLU A 211 7.66 -16.57 28.67
N HIS A 212 8.83 -15.96 28.46
CA HIS A 212 10.02 -16.13 29.28
C HIS A 212 10.94 -14.91 29.13
N ALA A 213 11.34 -14.30 30.25
CA ALA A 213 12.60 -13.60 30.27
C ALA A 213 13.71 -14.66 30.45
N ASN A 214 14.86 -14.52 29.80
CA ASN A 214 16.02 -15.40 30.00
C ASN A 214 16.66 -15.16 31.39
N SER A 215 15.90 -15.25 32.47
CA SER A 215 16.37 -15.16 33.84
C SER A 215 16.18 -16.49 34.54
N THR A 216 17.13 -16.80 35.42
CA THR A 216 17.05 -17.93 36.35
C THR A 216 16.10 -17.65 37.52
N ASP A 217 15.51 -16.45 37.58
CA ASP A 217 14.70 -15.96 38.69
C ASP A 217 13.22 -16.26 38.46
N ASP A 218 12.59 -16.92 39.46
CA ASP A 218 11.17 -17.29 39.42
C ASP A 218 10.23 -16.09 39.19
N TYR A 219 10.66 -14.89 39.54
CA TYR A 219 9.91 -13.63 39.39
C TYR A 219 9.57 -13.30 37.93
N PHE A 220 10.42 -13.69 36.97
CA PHE A 220 10.23 -13.43 35.54
C PHE A 220 9.97 -14.68 34.72
N LYS A 221 9.73 -15.82 35.39
CA LYS A 221 9.51 -17.13 34.77
C LYS A 221 8.40 -17.14 33.71
N TYR A 222 7.41 -16.26 33.85
CA TYR A 222 6.30 -16.12 32.91
C TYR A 222 6.31 -14.77 32.17
N GLY A 223 7.51 -14.21 31.96
CA GLY A 223 7.73 -12.96 31.23
C GLY A 223 7.49 -11.70 32.06
N ALA A 224 7.83 -10.55 31.46
CA ALA A 224 7.69 -9.23 32.08
C ALA A 224 6.24 -8.91 32.47
N TYR A 225 5.26 -9.40 31.71
CA TYR A 225 3.84 -9.22 32.02
C TYR A 225 3.47 -9.81 33.39
N SER A 226 3.89 -11.04 33.67
CA SER A 226 3.62 -11.70 34.94
C SER A 226 4.41 -11.07 36.08
N ALA A 227 5.68 -10.76 35.84
CA ALA A 227 6.54 -10.05 36.80
C ALA A 227 5.92 -8.72 37.25
N GLN A 228 5.25 -8.03 36.34
CA GLN A 228 4.54 -6.79 36.63
C GLN A 228 3.29 -7.00 37.51
N GLU A 229 2.54 -8.09 37.34
CA GLU A 229 1.41 -8.39 38.25
C GLU A 229 1.91 -8.75 39.66
N ILE A 230 3.00 -9.52 39.75
CA ILE A 230 3.65 -9.83 41.03
C ILE A 230 4.14 -8.53 41.68
N ALA A 231 4.78 -7.65 40.90
CA ALA A 231 5.23 -6.34 41.37
C ALA A 231 4.11 -5.50 41.97
N LYS A 232 2.91 -5.52 41.37
CA LYS A 232 1.74 -4.82 41.91
C LYS A 232 1.29 -5.41 43.24
N LEU A 233 1.22 -6.74 43.33
CA LEU A 233 0.81 -7.44 44.55
C LEU A 233 1.79 -7.13 45.69
N ASP A 234 3.10 -7.24 45.42
CA ASP A 234 4.14 -6.93 46.39
C ASP A 234 4.09 -5.44 46.78
N SER A 235 3.86 -4.55 45.81
CA SER A 235 3.70 -3.11 46.09
C SER A 235 2.53 -2.81 47.01
N ASP A 236 1.44 -3.58 46.92
CA ASP A 236 0.26 -3.43 47.77
C ASP A 236 0.53 -3.89 49.19
N LEU A 237 1.25 -5.01 49.33
CA LEU A 237 1.72 -5.50 50.62
C LEU A 237 2.61 -4.44 51.28
N PHE A 238 3.70 -4.04 50.63
CA PHE A 238 4.63 -3.03 51.16
C PHE A 238 3.98 -1.65 51.38
N ALA A 239 2.92 -1.28 50.66
CA ALA A 239 2.26 0.00 50.90
C ALA A 239 1.42 0.01 52.19
N HIS A 240 0.97 -1.15 52.68
CA HIS A 240 -0.01 -1.28 53.76
C HIS A 240 0.47 -2.09 54.97
N SER A 241 1.60 -2.82 54.90
CA SER A 241 2.13 -3.61 56.00
C SER A 241 3.57 -3.24 56.38
N ASP A 242 3.88 -3.36 57.68
CA ASP A 242 5.21 -3.15 58.25
C ASP A 242 6.13 -4.36 57.96
N GLU A 243 6.40 -4.59 56.67
CA GLU A 243 7.35 -5.59 56.20
C GLU A 243 8.80 -5.24 56.52
N LYS A 244 9.68 -6.26 56.48
CA LYS A 244 11.11 -6.08 56.78
C LYS A 244 11.84 -5.34 55.66
N ALA A 245 12.85 -4.58 56.06
CA ALA A 245 13.71 -3.83 55.12
C ALA A 245 14.47 -4.71 54.10
N LEU A 246 14.80 -5.95 54.44
CA LEU A 246 15.47 -6.89 53.53
C LEU A 246 14.53 -7.31 52.37
N ASP A 247 13.25 -7.49 52.66
CA ASP A 247 12.24 -7.88 51.67
C ASP A 247 11.94 -6.72 50.72
N LEU A 248 11.93 -5.48 51.25
CA LEU A 248 11.84 -4.27 50.42
C LEU A 248 13.02 -4.13 49.45
N LEU A 249 14.27 -4.38 49.91
CA LEU A 249 15.46 -4.31 49.05
C LEU A 249 15.43 -5.37 47.93
N THR A 250 14.97 -6.58 48.25
CA THR A 250 14.81 -7.66 47.28
C THR A 250 13.76 -7.31 46.23
N TRP A 251 12.64 -6.73 46.65
CA TRP A 251 11.61 -6.23 45.76
C TRP A 251 12.11 -5.08 44.86
N ILE A 252 12.85 -4.11 45.41
CA ILE A 252 13.46 -3.03 44.61
C ILE A 252 14.39 -3.60 43.53
N TRP A 253 15.14 -4.67 43.84
CA TRP A 253 15.99 -5.33 42.86
C TRP A 253 15.17 -5.96 41.72
N TYR A 254 14.07 -6.66 42.03
CA TYR A 254 13.17 -7.21 41.00
C TYR A 254 12.52 -6.12 40.13
N ILE A 255 12.10 -5.03 40.74
CA ILE A 255 11.58 -3.86 40.02
C ILE A 255 12.64 -3.29 39.07
N THR A 256 13.89 -3.18 39.52
CA THR A 256 15.00 -2.67 38.69
C THR A 256 15.23 -3.57 37.48
N MET A 257 15.21 -4.90 37.67
CA MET A 257 15.29 -5.88 36.60
C MET A 257 14.10 -5.77 35.62
N LEU A 258 12.91 -5.48 36.14
CA LEU A 258 11.71 -5.29 35.32
C LEU A 258 11.84 -4.00 34.50
N SER A 259 12.33 -2.91 35.08
CA SER A 259 12.59 -1.65 34.36
C SER A 259 13.61 -1.84 33.23
N ASN A 260 14.73 -2.53 33.50
CA ASN A 260 15.72 -2.87 32.47
C ASN A 260 15.13 -3.75 31.35
N SER A 261 14.18 -4.62 31.69
CA SER A 261 13.46 -5.43 30.70
C SER A 261 12.56 -4.55 29.82
N TYR A 262 11.89 -3.54 30.39
CA TYR A 262 11.11 -2.56 29.64
C TYR A 262 11.98 -1.70 28.71
N ASP A 263 13.18 -1.27 29.15
CA ASP A 263 14.13 -0.56 28.28
C ASP A 263 14.48 -1.41 27.06
N GLY A 264 14.81 -2.69 27.27
CA GLY A 264 15.08 -3.62 26.17
C GLY A 264 13.88 -3.86 25.25
N LEU A 265 12.66 -3.86 25.79
CA LEU A 265 11.43 -3.98 25.00
C LEU A 265 11.14 -2.72 24.19
N ILE A 266 11.42 -1.53 24.73
CA ILE A 266 11.27 -0.24 24.03
C ILE A 266 12.24 -0.18 22.85
N ASP A 267 13.52 -0.49 23.08
CA ASP A 267 14.56 -0.50 22.03
C ASP A 267 14.23 -1.51 20.92
N GLU A 268 13.85 -2.74 21.30
CA GLU A 268 13.45 -3.78 20.35
C GLU A 268 12.21 -3.37 19.54
N THR A 269 11.22 -2.76 20.19
CA THR A 269 10.00 -2.29 19.52
C THR A 269 10.31 -1.15 18.55
N ASP A 270 11.18 -0.22 18.92
CA ASP A 270 11.56 0.89 18.06
C ASP A 270 12.27 0.40 16.79
N GLN A 271 13.30 -0.45 16.96
CA GLN A 271 14.06 -1.01 15.84
C GLN A 271 13.20 -1.91 14.94
N TYR A 272 12.41 -2.81 15.54
CA TYR A 272 11.59 -3.73 14.77
C TYR A 272 10.46 -3.00 14.04
N SER A 273 9.74 -2.10 14.72
CA SER A 273 8.65 -1.35 14.08
C SER A 273 9.16 -0.47 12.93
N GLN A 274 10.35 0.13 13.06
CA GLN A 274 11.00 0.82 11.96
C GLN A 274 11.29 -0.12 10.79
N SER A 275 11.90 -1.29 11.05
CA SER A 275 12.19 -2.26 10.00
C SER A 275 10.95 -2.78 9.27
N VAL A 276 9.83 -2.96 9.99
CA VAL A 276 8.55 -3.36 9.42
C VAL A 276 8.00 -2.28 8.49
N ILE A 277 8.05 -1.01 8.91
CA ILE A 277 7.60 0.13 8.08
C ILE A 277 8.48 0.27 6.83
N GLU A 278 9.80 0.18 6.98
CA GLU A 278 10.76 0.23 5.85
C GLU A 278 10.53 -0.92 4.87
N ASN A 279 10.27 -2.14 5.36
CA ASN A 279 9.93 -3.28 4.51
C ASN A 279 8.59 -3.08 3.78
N GLN A 280 7.57 -2.50 4.41
CA GLN A 280 6.32 -2.19 3.71
C GLN A 280 6.51 -1.11 2.65
N LEU A 281 7.31 -0.08 2.93
CA LEU A 281 7.71 0.92 1.94
C LEU A 281 8.43 0.29 0.74
N ALA A 282 9.41 -0.59 1.01
CA ALA A 282 10.11 -1.33 -0.03
C ALA A 282 9.16 -2.21 -0.85
N ASN A 283 8.17 -2.85 -0.20
CA ASN A 283 7.14 -3.65 -0.88
C ASN A 283 6.25 -2.80 -1.79
N ILE A 284 5.87 -1.58 -1.38
CA ILE A 284 5.11 -0.63 -2.21
C ILE A 284 5.91 -0.30 -3.48
N VAL A 285 7.17 0.08 -3.32
CA VAL A 285 8.06 0.43 -4.44
C VAL A 285 8.27 -0.78 -5.35
N GLY A 286 8.55 -1.95 -4.78
CA GLY A 286 8.73 -3.20 -5.53
C GLY A 286 7.48 -3.58 -6.33
N THR A 287 6.30 -3.46 -5.74
CA THR A 287 5.01 -3.73 -6.41
C THR A 287 4.80 -2.77 -7.58
N PHE A 288 5.18 -1.50 -7.43
CA PHE A 288 5.10 -0.51 -8.49
C PHE A 288 6.04 -0.82 -9.66
N ILE A 289 7.29 -1.23 -9.37
CA ILE A 289 8.25 -1.64 -10.39
C ILE A 289 7.75 -2.86 -11.17
N VAL A 290 7.28 -3.89 -10.46
CA VAL A 290 6.73 -5.12 -11.08
C VAL A 290 5.52 -4.77 -11.95
N PHE A 291 4.63 -3.90 -11.46
CA PHE A 291 3.49 -3.43 -12.24
C PHE A 291 3.91 -2.68 -13.51
N ALA A 292 4.87 -1.76 -13.42
CA ALA A 292 5.40 -1.03 -14.56
C ALA A 292 5.97 -1.99 -15.63
N LEU A 293 6.74 -3.00 -15.20
CA LEU A 293 7.26 -4.04 -16.10
C LEU A 293 6.13 -4.85 -16.75
N CYS A 294 5.13 -5.26 -15.98
CA CYS A 294 3.95 -5.95 -16.50
C CYS A 294 3.18 -5.10 -17.52
N CYS A 295 3.01 -3.79 -17.27
CA CYS A 295 2.37 -2.88 -18.21
C CYS A 295 3.15 -2.79 -19.54
N VAL A 296 4.48 -2.73 -19.49
CA VAL A 296 5.33 -2.74 -20.69
C VAL A 296 5.18 -4.06 -21.46
N LEU A 297 5.17 -5.21 -20.77
CA LEU A 297 4.98 -6.52 -21.40
C LEU A 297 3.58 -6.66 -22.04
N ILE A 298 2.54 -6.19 -21.35
CA ILE A 298 1.17 -6.17 -21.88
C ILE A 298 1.08 -5.24 -23.09
N TYR A 299 1.72 -4.07 -23.03
CA TYR A 299 1.83 -3.16 -24.16
C TYR A 299 2.48 -3.85 -25.36
N PHE A 300 3.66 -4.46 -25.19
CA PHE A 300 4.33 -5.15 -26.29
C PHE A 300 3.49 -6.31 -26.82
N SER A 301 2.94 -7.17 -25.98
CA SER A 301 2.15 -8.33 -26.44
C SER A 301 0.87 -7.93 -27.17
N LEU A 302 0.10 -6.96 -26.67
CA LEU A 302 -1.15 -6.53 -27.31
C LEU A 302 -0.90 -5.70 -28.58
N TYR A 303 0.03 -4.74 -28.51
CA TYR A 303 0.23 -3.77 -29.58
C TYR A 303 1.16 -4.26 -30.67
N PHE A 304 2.24 -4.99 -30.35
CA PHE A 304 3.14 -5.53 -31.38
C PHE A 304 2.43 -6.53 -32.29
N VAL A 305 1.65 -7.45 -31.70
CA VAL A 305 0.84 -8.41 -32.47
C VAL A 305 -0.20 -7.69 -33.32
N PHE A 306 -0.81 -6.63 -32.80
CA PHE A 306 -1.77 -5.82 -33.54
C PHE A 306 -1.13 -5.10 -34.72
N PHE A 307 -0.01 -4.39 -34.51
CA PHE A 307 0.70 -3.69 -35.58
C PHE A 307 1.20 -4.64 -36.67
N LYS A 308 1.63 -5.87 -36.31
CA LYS A 308 2.00 -6.89 -37.30
C LYS A 308 0.82 -7.29 -38.18
N LYS A 309 -0.38 -7.48 -37.60
CA LYS A 309 -1.61 -7.80 -38.35
C LYS A 309 -2.04 -6.64 -39.24
N GLU A 310 -2.01 -5.40 -38.74
CA GLU A 310 -2.34 -4.22 -39.55
C GLU A 310 -1.36 -4.00 -40.70
N LYS A 311 -0.06 -4.17 -40.46
CA LYS A 311 0.96 -4.07 -41.52
C LYS A 311 0.67 -5.04 -42.67
N LEU A 312 0.33 -6.29 -42.36
CA LEU A 312 -0.04 -7.29 -43.37
C LEU A 312 -1.33 -6.92 -44.12
N TYR A 313 -2.33 -6.41 -43.40
CA TYR A 313 -3.58 -5.95 -44.01
C TYR A 313 -3.36 -4.77 -44.97
N LEU A 314 -2.58 -3.76 -44.53
CA LEU A 314 -2.20 -2.61 -45.35
C LEU A 314 -1.37 -3.04 -46.57
N GLN A 315 -0.46 -4.00 -46.43
CA GLN A 315 0.30 -4.55 -47.55
C GLN A 315 -0.60 -5.21 -48.59
N ARG A 316 -1.63 -5.96 -48.18
CA ARG A 316 -2.61 -6.57 -49.11
C ARG A 316 -3.43 -5.51 -49.86
N ILE A 317 -3.88 -4.46 -49.17
CA ILE A 317 -4.58 -3.34 -49.83
C ILE A 317 -3.64 -2.62 -50.81
N LYS A 318 -2.37 -2.42 -50.42
CA LYS A 318 -1.37 -1.81 -51.27
C LYS A 318 -1.02 -2.66 -52.49
N SER A 319 -1.00 -4.00 -52.37
CA SER A 319 -0.80 -4.87 -53.53
C SER A 319 -2.00 -4.82 -54.48
N MET A 320 -3.24 -4.79 -53.96
CA MET A 320 -4.44 -4.63 -54.79
C MET A 320 -4.43 -3.32 -55.58
N THR A 321 -4.03 -2.20 -54.94
CA THR A 321 -3.93 -0.89 -55.63
C THR A 321 -2.82 -0.82 -56.69
N LYS A 322 -1.80 -1.68 -56.63
CA LYS A 322 -0.73 -1.80 -57.64
C LYS A 322 -1.11 -2.66 -58.84
N ILE A 323 -1.97 -3.67 -58.63
CA ILE A 323 -2.43 -4.58 -59.71
C ILE A 323 -3.37 -3.83 -60.67
N LEU A 324 -4.06 -2.79 -60.21
CA LEU A 324 -4.76 -1.86 -61.12
C LEU A 324 -3.73 -0.91 -61.77
N PRO A 325 -3.50 -1.00 -63.10
CA PRO A 325 -2.61 -0.07 -63.81
C PRO A 325 -3.10 1.38 -63.66
N PRO A 326 -2.18 2.38 -63.73
CA PRO A 326 -2.47 3.79 -63.44
C PRO A 326 -3.69 4.33 -64.16
#